data_AF-A0A834XS57-F1
#
_entry.id   AF-A0A834XS57-F1
#
_cell.length_a   1.000
_cell.length_b   1.000
_cell.length_c   1.000
_cell.angle_alpha   90.00
_cell.angle_beta   90.00
_cell.angle_gamma   90.00
#
_symmetry.space_group_name_H-M   'P 1'
#
loop_
_entity.id
_entity.type
_entity.pdbx_description
1 polymer ?
#
loop_
_entity_poly.entity_id
_entity_poly.type
_entity_poly.pdbx_seq_one_letter_code
_entity_poly.pdbx_strand_id
1 'polypeptide(L)'
;ISSTRFVELSQKIESLFPTEKAEFWYVTGKTNTVTDEKVKGTLQWRYEFWRGVLLKSHVTTNARGKKRKHSLSVAPVHLAKYEDFEENFPDEIQSKVEWLKQNFDPADTVNQLWKDTSKFRVKQLIESEDLDASLYLSMFPSLTHPGNGLKLIKIDYNTLYPAENDSSTLNEYKIFQNEIFAFAKSKKKLDKSIKEKLKDIENTANEGFRSAIIFSILPAFVPVPLKVFSEQKDYKLERAETANEFILHAKDEEELEIKLDDRKKNLKKQKLFEAPIVVLVGLSLNEIEKYYVVISMT
;
A
#
# COMPACT_ATOMS: atom_id res chain seq x y z
N ILE A 1 -14.12 -14.13 -24.59
CA ILE A 1 -14.63 -15.51 -24.46
C ILE A 1 -15.74 -15.68 -25.49
N SER A 2 -15.85 -16.84 -26.14
CA SER A 2 -16.87 -17.10 -27.17
C SER A 2 -18.17 -17.62 -26.55
N SER A 3 -19.29 -17.52 -27.28
CA SER A 3 -20.58 -18.08 -26.87
C SER A 3 -20.51 -19.59 -26.63
N THR A 4 -19.81 -20.33 -27.50
CA THR A 4 -19.56 -21.78 -27.35
C THR A 4 -18.89 -22.10 -26.02
N ARG A 5 -17.91 -21.28 -25.61
CA ARG A 5 -17.20 -21.49 -24.35
C ARG A 5 -18.09 -21.25 -23.13
N PHE A 6 -19.04 -20.32 -23.20
CA PHE A 6 -20.01 -20.14 -22.12
C PHE A 6 -20.97 -21.33 -21.99
N VAL A 7 -21.40 -21.94 -23.10
CA VAL A 7 -22.21 -23.17 -23.10
C VAL A 7 -21.44 -24.32 -22.45
N GLU A 8 -20.17 -24.51 -22.81
CA GLU A 8 -19.33 -25.53 -22.18
C GLU A 8 -19.20 -25.32 -20.66
N LEU A 9 -19.05 -24.07 -20.23
CA LEU A 9 -18.89 -23.74 -18.80
C LEU A 9 -20.19 -23.96 -18.03
N SER A 10 -21.35 -23.59 -18.59
CA SER A 10 -22.62 -23.83 -17.92
C SER A 10 -22.93 -25.32 -17.77
N GLN A 11 -22.63 -26.13 -18.78
CA GLN A 11 -22.75 -27.60 -18.71
C GLN A 11 -21.80 -28.22 -17.68
N LYS A 12 -20.58 -27.70 -17.57
CA LYS A 12 -19.63 -28.15 -16.54
C LYS A 12 -20.11 -27.81 -15.13
N ILE A 13 -20.70 -26.64 -14.94
CA ILE A 13 -21.27 -26.26 -13.64
C ILE A 13 -22.40 -27.23 -13.26
N GLU A 14 -23.31 -27.52 -14.17
CA GLU A 14 -24.38 -28.52 -13.95
C GLU A 14 -23.82 -29.91 -13.64
N SER A 15 -22.71 -30.32 -14.28
CA SER A 15 -22.06 -31.60 -13.99
C SER A 15 -21.42 -31.67 -12.60
N LEU A 16 -20.92 -30.54 -12.09
CA LEU A 16 -20.26 -30.45 -10.78
C LEU A 16 -21.28 -30.20 -9.66
N PHE A 17 -22.37 -29.52 -9.97
CA PHE A 17 -23.45 -29.15 -9.07
C PHE A 17 -24.78 -29.55 -9.69
N PRO A 18 -25.22 -30.82 -9.54
CA PRO A 18 -26.41 -31.35 -10.20
C PRO A 18 -27.73 -30.63 -9.86
N THR A 19 -27.74 -29.84 -8.76
CA THR A 19 -28.86 -28.99 -8.38
C THR A 19 -28.96 -27.70 -9.20
N GLU A 20 -27.93 -27.35 -9.95
CA GLU A 20 -27.87 -26.16 -10.79
C GLU A 20 -28.04 -26.54 -12.27
N LYS A 21 -29.02 -25.94 -12.96
CA LYS A 21 -29.22 -26.17 -14.40
C LYS A 21 -28.35 -25.23 -15.23
N ALA A 22 -27.75 -25.72 -16.31
CA ALA A 22 -26.92 -24.92 -17.21
C ALA A 22 -27.64 -23.66 -17.76
N GLU A 23 -28.96 -23.74 -17.96
CA GLU A 23 -29.79 -22.63 -18.46
C GLU A 23 -29.83 -21.43 -17.52
N PHE A 24 -29.65 -21.62 -16.20
CA PHE A 24 -29.55 -20.50 -15.26
C PHE A 24 -28.23 -19.72 -15.43
N TRP A 25 -27.19 -20.43 -15.85
CA TRP A 25 -25.85 -19.89 -15.96
C TRP A 25 -25.60 -19.24 -17.30
N TYR A 26 -26.12 -19.78 -18.39
CA TYR A 26 -25.99 -19.19 -19.72
C TYR A 26 -27.04 -19.68 -20.72
N VAL A 27 -27.70 -18.73 -21.40
CA VAL A 27 -28.64 -18.96 -22.51
C VAL A 27 -28.15 -18.18 -23.72
N THR A 28 -27.85 -18.89 -24.81
CA THR A 28 -27.47 -18.28 -26.09
C THR A 28 -28.62 -17.45 -26.66
N GLY A 29 -28.32 -16.23 -27.08
CA GLY A 29 -29.26 -15.43 -27.85
C GLY A 29 -29.47 -15.99 -29.26
N LYS A 30 -30.69 -15.89 -29.78
CA LYS A 30 -31.01 -16.18 -31.17
C LYS A 30 -31.18 -14.85 -31.92
N THR A 31 -30.38 -14.64 -32.96
CA THR A 31 -30.64 -13.61 -33.96
C THR A 31 -31.64 -14.17 -34.97
N ASN A 32 -32.92 -13.90 -34.75
CA ASN A 32 -33.95 -14.05 -35.77
C ASN A 32 -34.37 -12.66 -36.27
N THR A 33 -34.67 -12.55 -37.56
CA THR A 33 -34.98 -11.29 -38.27
C THR A 33 -36.18 -10.50 -37.74
N VAL A 34 -36.93 -11.04 -36.77
CA VAL A 34 -38.15 -10.41 -36.22
C VAL A 34 -38.03 -10.09 -34.72
N THR A 35 -37.19 -10.80 -33.96
CA THR A 35 -36.92 -10.50 -32.54
C THR A 35 -35.51 -10.95 -32.16
N ASP A 36 -34.68 -10.00 -31.73
CA ASP A 36 -33.37 -10.31 -31.15
C ASP A 36 -33.55 -10.83 -29.71
N GLU A 37 -33.49 -12.14 -29.54
CA GLU A 37 -33.38 -12.72 -28.21
C GLU A 37 -31.98 -12.44 -27.67
N LYS A 38 -31.87 -11.50 -26.73
CA LYS A 38 -30.61 -11.17 -26.07
C LYS A 38 -30.08 -12.38 -25.30
N VAL A 39 -28.76 -12.52 -25.30
CA VAL A 39 -28.05 -13.51 -24.47
C VAL A 39 -28.35 -13.23 -22.99
N LYS A 40 -28.63 -14.29 -22.22
CA LYS A 40 -29.01 -14.20 -20.79
C LYS A 40 -28.16 -15.15 -19.95
N GLY A 41 -28.10 -14.90 -18.64
CA GLY A 41 -27.47 -15.79 -17.67
C GLY A 41 -26.33 -15.14 -16.87
N THR A 42 -26.10 -15.70 -15.69
CA THR A 42 -25.18 -15.15 -14.68
C THR A 42 -23.72 -15.19 -15.11
N LEU A 43 -23.30 -16.17 -15.90
CA LEU A 43 -21.89 -16.31 -16.33
C LEU A 43 -21.43 -15.17 -17.22
N GLN A 44 -22.24 -14.81 -18.22
CA GLN A 44 -21.87 -13.71 -19.12
C GLN A 44 -21.88 -12.38 -18.37
N TRP A 45 -22.89 -12.14 -17.55
CA TRP A 45 -22.97 -10.91 -16.77
C TRP A 45 -21.79 -10.78 -15.81
N ARG A 46 -21.43 -11.83 -15.07
CA ARG A 46 -20.25 -11.83 -14.19
C ARG A 46 -18.96 -11.63 -14.98
N TYR A 47 -18.81 -12.27 -16.13
CA TYR A 47 -17.65 -12.09 -16.99
C TYR A 47 -17.52 -10.64 -17.48
N GLU A 48 -18.60 -10.03 -17.96
CA GLU A 48 -18.59 -8.64 -18.43
C GLU A 48 -18.35 -7.64 -17.29
N PHE A 49 -18.94 -7.88 -16.12
CA PHE A 49 -18.71 -7.09 -14.92
C PHE A 49 -17.23 -7.11 -14.53
N TRP A 50 -16.66 -8.30 -14.32
CA TRP A 50 -15.24 -8.42 -13.95
C TRP A 50 -14.31 -7.94 -15.05
N ARG A 51 -14.65 -8.13 -16.32
CA ARG A 51 -13.91 -7.54 -17.45
C ARG A 51 -13.92 -6.01 -17.39
N GLY A 52 -15.06 -5.40 -17.04
CA GLY A 52 -15.17 -3.96 -16.85
C GLY A 52 -14.32 -3.45 -15.69
N VAL A 53 -14.29 -4.19 -14.57
CA VAL A 53 -13.39 -3.91 -13.43
C VAL A 53 -11.93 -3.97 -13.87
N LEU A 54 -11.53 -5.03 -14.56
CA LEU A 54 -10.16 -5.24 -15.03
C LEU A 54 -9.71 -4.18 -16.05
N LEU A 55 -10.57 -3.76 -16.97
CA LEU A 55 -10.28 -2.68 -17.93
C LEU A 55 -10.11 -1.32 -17.23
N LYS A 56 -10.99 -0.98 -16.28
CA LYS A 56 -10.90 0.28 -15.52
C LYS A 56 -9.68 0.33 -14.61
N SER A 57 -9.24 -0.82 -14.11
CA SER A 57 -8.03 -0.95 -13.29
C SER A 57 -6.72 -0.92 -14.08
N HIS A 58 -6.76 -0.86 -15.43
CA HIS A 58 -5.59 -0.91 -16.32
C HIS A 58 -4.74 -2.20 -16.18
N VAL A 59 -5.17 -3.18 -15.36
CA VAL A 59 -4.58 -4.52 -15.26
C VAL A 59 -4.65 -5.27 -16.59
N THR A 60 -5.67 -4.96 -17.40
CA THR A 60 -5.77 -5.44 -18.78
C THR A 60 -6.02 -4.25 -19.70
N THR A 61 -5.27 -4.12 -20.80
CA THR A 61 -5.67 -3.28 -21.94
C THR A 61 -6.59 -4.09 -22.86
N ASN A 62 -7.40 -3.43 -23.69
CA ASN A 62 -8.20 -4.11 -24.73
C ASN A 62 -7.25 -4.85 -25.70
N ALA A 63 -6.88 -6.08 -25.37
CA ALA A 63 -5.97 -6.88 -26.15
C ALA A 63 -6.73 -7.61 -27.27
N ARG A 64 -6.98 -6.91 -28.38
CA ARG A 64 -6.80 -7.56 -29.70
C ARG A 64 -5.31 -7.73 -30.06
N GLY A 65 -4.39 -7.33 -29.18
CA GLY A 65 -2.97 -7.59 -29.36
C GLY A 65 -2.19 -7.47 -28.05
N LYS A 66 -1.29 -8.43 -27.86
CA LYS A 66 -0.20 -8.52 -26.88
C LYS A 66 -0.60 -8.86 -25.42
N LYS A 67 -0.39 -10.15 -25.13
CA LYS A 67 -0.29 -10.72 -23.78
C LYS A 67 0.84 -10.04 -23.01
N ARG A 68 0.53 -9.33 -21.93
CA ARG A 68 1.41 -9.29 -20.75
C ARG A 68 0.70 -10.09 -19.67
N LYS A 69 1.32 -11.19 -19.25
CA LYS A 69 0.91 -11.91 -18.04
C LYS A 69 1.33 -11.03 -16.86
N HIS A 70 0.36 -10.47 -16.14
CA HIS A 70 0.56 -10.15 -14.73
C HIS A 70 -0.47 -10.96 -13.95
N SER A 71 0.03 -11.97 -13.24
CA SER A 71 -0.71 -12.60 -12.15
C SER A 71 -0.77 -11.62 -10.99
N LEU A 72 -1.97 -11.26 -10.55
CA LEU A 72 -2.17 -10.69 -9.23
C LEU A 72 -2.12 -11.84 -8.22
N SER A 73 -0.92 -12.26 -7.87
CA SER A 73 -0.69 -12.77 -6.52
C SER A 73 -0.55 -11.53 -5.65
N VAL A 74 -1.26 -11.48 -4.51
CA VAL A 74 -0.74 -10.76 -3.34
C VAL A 74 0.47 -11.56 -2.91
N ALA A 75 1.56 -11.45 -3.68
CA ALA A 75 2.84 -11.92 -3.22
C ALA A 75 3.17 -11.01 -2.03
N PRO A 76 3.75 -11.54 -0.94
CA PRO A 76 4.54 -10.68 -0.05
C PRO A 76 5.44 -9.83 -0.94
N VAL A 77 5.69 -8.57 -0.57
CA VAL A 77 6.69 -7.75 -1.26
C VAL A 77 7.93 -8.64 -1.38
N HIS A 78 8.20 -9.15 -2.58
CA HIS A 78 9.30 -10.06 -2.80
C HIS A 78 10.51 -9.16 -2.66
N LEU A 79 11.07 -9.10 -1.45
CA LEU A 79 12.33 -8.45 -1.19
C LEU A 79 13.34 -9.26 -1.99
N ALA A 80 13.53 -8.86 -3.26
CA ALA A 80 14.23 -9.63 -4.28
C ALA A 80 15.71 -9.90 -3.95
N LYS A 81 16.19 -9.44 -2.80
CA LYS A 81 17.56 -9.54 -2.28
C LYS A 81 17.66 -10.38 -0.99
N TYR A 82 16.54 -10.94 -0.52
CA TYR A 82 16.48 -11.79 0.67
C TYR A 82 17.01 -13.21 0.43
N GLU A 83 16.93 -13.70 -0.82
CA GLU A 83 17.32 -15.06 -1.21
C GLU A 83 18.82 -15.35 -1.05
N ASP A 84 19.65 -14.31 -0.84
CA ASP A 84 21.10 -14.42 -0.67
C ASP A 84 21.55 -14.52 0.81
N PHE A 85 20.61 -14.60 1.76
CA PHE A 85 20.97 -14.68 3.18
C PHE A 85 21.40 -16.10 3.58
N GLU A 86 22.42 -16.20 4.43
CA GLU A 86 22.90 -17.48 4.95
C GLU A 86 21.75 -18.25 5.64
N GLU A 87 21.66 -19.55 5.39
CA GLU A 87 20.64 -20.40 6.02
C GLU A 87 20.91 -20.55 7.53
N ASN A 88 22.19 -20.70 7.90
CA ASN A 88 22.63 -20.96 9.27
C ASN A 88 23.56 -19.84 9.76
N PHE A 89 23.20 -19.24 10.89
CA PHE A 89 24.03 -18.25 11.58
C PHE A 89 24.71 -18.89 12.81
N PRO A 90 25.92 -18.46 13.17
CA PRO A 90 26.59 -18.93 14.39
C PRO A 90 25.82 -18.59 15.67
N ASP A 91 25.92 -19.42 16.71
CA ASP A 91 25.30 -19.19 18.03
C ASP A 91 25.70 -17.85 18.68
N GLU A 92 26.89 -17.35 18.33
CA GLU A 92 27.37 -16.03 18.75
C GLU A 92 26.44 -14.89 18.28
N ILE A 93 25.88 -14.99 17.07
CA ILE A 93 24.94 -14.00 16.52
C ILE A 93 23.67 -13.95 17.35
N GLN A 94 23.14 -15.11 17.75
CA GLN A 94 21.94 -15.18 18.58
C GLN A 94 22.19 -14.57 19.98
N SER A 95 23.37 -14.82 20.55
CA SER A 95 23.78 -14.19 21.82
C SER A 95 23.86 -12.67 21.72
N LYS A 96 24.37 -12.13 20.61
CA LYS A 96 24.40 -10.67 20.35
C LYS A 96 23.00 -10.08 20.19
N VAL A 97 22.07 -10.79 19.56
CA VAL A 97 20.67 -10.36 19.44
C VAL A 97 19.99 -10.34 20.81
N GLU A 98 20.21 -11.35 21.64
CA GLU A 98 19.63 -11.39 22.98
C GLU A 98 20.14 -10.24 23.86
N TRP A 99 21.42 -9.86 23.70
CA TRP A 99 21.96 -8.67 24.33
C TRP A 99 21.25 -7.38 23.88
N LEU A 100 21.00 -7.23 22.57
CA LEU A 100 20.31 -6.06 22.00
C LEU A 100 18.85 -5.92 22.47
N LYS A 101 18.20 -7.01 22.85
CA LYS A 101 16.84 -6.97 23.42
C LYS A 101 16.81 -6.40 24.83
N GLN A 102 17.90 -6.55 25.58
CA GLN A 102 17.99 -6.18 26.99
C GLN A 102 18.70 -4.84 27.22
N ASN A 103 19.50 -4.38 26.25
CA ASN A 103 20.39 -3.24 26.40
C ASN A 103 20.19 -2.21 25.28
N PHE A 104 20.31 -0.93 25.62
CA PHE A 104 20.24 0.19 24.66
C PHE A 104 21.43 1.15 24.74
N ASP A 105 22.39 0.86 25.62
CA ASP A 105 23.60 1.65 25.84
C ASP A 105 24.76 0.68 26.21
N PRO A 106 26.04 0.96 25.89
CA PRO A 106 26.58 2.09 25.14
C PRO A 106 26.10 2.18 23.68
N ALA A 107 25.79 3.39 23.19
CA ALA A 107 25.33 3.61 21.80
C ALA A 107 26.28 3.04 20.73
N ASP A 108 27.60 3.11 20.95
CA ASP A 108 28.60 2.54 20.03
C ASP A 108 28.54 1.01 19.97
N THR A 109 28.38 0.37 21.13
CA THR A 109 28.20 -1.08 21.24
C THR A 109 26.91 -1.51 20.54
N VAL A 110 25.80 -0.82 20.79
CA VAL A 110 24.53 -1.08 20.09
C VAL A 110 24.72 -0.97 18.59
N ASN A 111 25.31 0.12 18.09
CA ASN A 111 25.52 0.32 16.66
C ASN A 111 26.37 -0.78 16.01
N GLN A 112 27.40 -1.26 16.71
CA GLN A 112 28.24 -2.35 16.21
C GLN A 112 27.49 -3.67 16.20
N LEU A 113 26.87 -4.06 17.31
CA LEU A 113 26.08 -5.28 17.41
C LEU A 113 24.89 -5.29 16.44
N TRP A 114 24.29 -4.12 16.19
CA TRP A 114 23.20 -3.98 15.23
C TRP A 114 23.64 -4.32 13.81
N LYS A 115 24.83 -3.84 13.40
CA LYS A 115 25.43 -4.18 12.10
C LYS A 115 25.74 -5.67 12.00
N ASP A 116 26.41 -6.22 13.01
CA ASP A 116 26.79 -7.64 13.05
C ASP A 116 25.58 -8.57 12.94
N THR A 117 24.46 -8.18 13.55
CA THR A 117 23.23 -8.98 13.62
C THR A 117 22.19 -8.63 12.55
N SER A 118 22.47 -7.66 11.68
CA SER A 118 21.46 -7.07 10.76
C SER A 118 20.83 -8.12 9.84
N LYS A 119 21.65 -8.92 9.14
CA LYS A 119 21.15 -9.99 8.26
C LYS A 119 20.24 -10.96 9.01
N PHE A 120 20.65 -11.39 10.21
CA PHE A 120 19.86 -12.31 11.03
C PHE A 120 18.53 -11.71 11.49
N ARG A 121 18.54 -10.48 12.03
CA ARG A 121 17.32 -9.81 12.51
C ARG A 121 16.34 -9.52 11.37
N VAL A 122 16.85 -9.06 10.23
CA VAL A 122 16.05 -8.84 9.01
C VAL A 122 15.46 -10.16 8.51
N LYS A 123 16.24 -11.25 8.55
CA LYS A 123 15.77 -12.60 8.22
C LYS A 123 14.59 -13.01 9.07
N GLN A 124 14.75 -12.91 10.39
CA GLN A 124 13.68 -13.22 11.35
C GLN A 124 12.44 -12.37 11.11
N LEU A 125 12.61 -11.08 10.79
CA LEU A 125 11.49 -10.18 10.52
C LEU A 125 10.73 -10.55 9.24
N ILE A 126 11.41 -11.06 8.21
CA ILE A 126 10.78 -11.45 6.94
C ILE A 126 10.12 -12.82 7.04
N GLU A 127 10.73 -13.77 7.75
CA GLU A 127 10.22 -15.14 7.88
C GLU A 127 9.16 -15.30 8.96
N SER A 128 9.11 -14.41 9.95
CA SER A 128 8.16 -14.52 11.04
C SER A 128 6.76 -14.04 10.63
N GLU A 129 5.79 -14.94 10.67
CA GLU A 129 4.37 -14.60 10.45
C GLU A 129 3.74 -13.87 11.65
N ASP A 130 4.31 -14.05 12.85
CA ASP A 130 3.77 -13.52 14.11
C ASP A 130 4.39 -12.16 14.51
N LEU A 131 5.42 -11.69 13.80
CA LEU A 131 6.17 -10.49 14.17
C LEU A 131 5.68 -9.28 13.37
N ASP A 132 4.89 -8.43 14.01
CA ASP A 132 4.51 -7.13 13.46
C ASP A 132 5.53 -6.02 13.80
N ALA A 133 5.38 -4.86 13.16
CA ALA A 133 6.27 -3.72 13.36
C ALA A 133 6.26 -3.20 14.81
N SER A 134 5.12 -3.27 15.50
CA SER A 134 4.98 -2.83 16.89
C SER A 134 5.79 -3.74 17.81
N LEU A 135 5.58 -5.05 17.68
CA LEU A 135 6.27 -6.07 18.45
C LEU A 135 7.79 -5.98 18.22
N TYR A 136 8.21 -5.85 16.96
CA TYR A 136 9.63 -5.68 16.63
C TYR A 136 10.25 -4.43 17.25
N LEU A 137 9.57 -3.28 17.20
CA LEU A 137 10.05 -2.05 17.83
C LEU A 137 10.14 -2.18 19.36
N SER A 138 9.20 -2.91 19.97
CA SER A 138 9.19 -3.15 21.42
C SER A 138 10.28 -4.13 21.88
N MET A 139 10.65 -5.09 21.02
CA MET A 139 11.70 -6.07 21.31
C MET A 139 13.09 -5.44 21.47
N PHE A 140 13.33 -4.30 20.82
CA PHE A 140 14.64 -3.66 20.82
C PHE A 140 14.51 -2.21 21.33
N PRO A 141 14.78 -1.96 22.62
CA PRO A 141 14.59 -0.65 23.23
C PRO A 141 15.35 0.47 22.48
N SER A 142 16.51 0.14 21.90
CA SER A 142 17.33 1.03 21.08
C SER A 142 16.60 1.66 19.88
N LEU A 143 15.57 1.02 19.35
CA LEU A 143 14.80 1.53 18.21
C LEU A 143 13.87 2.69 18.60
N THR A 144 13.47 2.75 19.87
CA THR A 144 12.62 3.83 20.39
C THR A 144 13.40 5.07 20.82
N HIS A 145 14.74 4.96 20.92
CA HIS A 145 15.58 6.06 21.35
C HIS A 145 15.65 7.17 20.28
N PRO A 146 15.34 8.44 20.62
CA PRO A 146 15.47 9.57 19.70
C PRO A 146 16.89 9.66 19.11
N GLY A 147 17.01 9.74 17.79
CA GLY A 147 18.29 9.88 17.08
C GLY A 147 19.02 8.57 16.75
N ASN A 148 19.10 7.60 17.67
CA ASN A 148 19.77 6.32 17.38
C ASN A 148 18.86 5.35 16.61
N GLY A 149 17.57 5.28 16.93
CA GLY A 149 16.64 4.35 16.27
C GLY A 149 16.59 4.48 14.75
N LEU A 150 16.56 5.71 14.22
CA LEU A 150 16.58 5.96 12.77
C LEU A 150 17.87 5.46 12.12
N LYS A 151 19.01 5.63 12.79
CA LYS A 151 20.31 5.14 12.33
C LYS A 151 20.33 3.61 12.26
N LEU A 152 19.74 2.94 13.24
CA LEU A 152 19.60 1.49 13.29
C LEU A 152 18.71 0.95 12.16
N ILE A 153 17.56 1.60 11.92
CA ILE A 153 16.68 1.27 10.77
C ILE A 153 17.43 1.45 9.45
N LYS A 154 18.24 2.51 9.33
CA LYS A 154 19.04 2.77 8.13
C LYS A 154 20.11 1.69 7.90
N ILE A 155 20.70 1.14 8.96
CA ILE A 155 21.64 0.00 8.84
C ILE A 155 20.93 -1.22 8.23
N ASP A 156 19.73 -1.53 8.70
CA ASP A 156 18.95 -2.67 8.20
C ASP A 156 18.47 -2.42 6.76
N TYR A 157 18.05 -1.20 6.42
CA TYR A 157 17.73 -0.80 5.04
C TYR A 157 18.93 -0.99 4.10
N ASN A 158 20.12 -0.50 4.49
CA ASN A 158 21.33 -0.64 3.67
C ASN A 158 21.78 -2.11 3.52
N THR A 159 21.43 -2.96 4.48
CA THR A 159 21.70 -4.40 4.41
C THR A 159 20.77 -5.10 3.41
N LEU A 160 19.50 -4.69 3.35
CA LEU A 160 18.53 -5.18 2.37
C LEU A 160 18.80 -4.65 0.96
N TYR A 161 19.27 -3.41 0.86
CA TYR A 161 19.42 -2.71 -0.42
C TYR A 161 20.85 -2.16 -0.61
N PRO A 162 21.90 -3.01 -0.60
CA PRO A 162 23.29 -2.55 -0.62
C PRO A 162 23.70 -1.84 -1.92
N ALA A 163 23.02 -2.17 -3.03
CA ALA A 163 23.22 -1.54 -4.33
C ALA A 163 22.41 -0.24 -4.53
N GLU A 164 21.41 0.01 -3.69
CA GLU A 164 20.67 1.27 -3.69
C GLU A 164 21.35 2.18 -2.68
N ASN A 165 22.06 3.19 -3.18
CA ASN A 165 22.50 4.25 -2.30
C ASN A 165 21.31 5.18 -2.01
N ASP A 166 21.37 5.96 -0.92
CA ASP A 166 20.31 6.93 -0.60
C ASP A 166 19.91 7.77 -1.83
N SER A 167 20.87 8.06 -2.72
CA SER A 167 20.61 8.85 -3.93
C SER A 167 19.76 8.16 -5.00
N SER A 168 19.82 6.82 -5.16
CA SER A 168 19.03 6.12 -6.17
C SER A 168 17.56 6.10 -5.79
N THR A 169 17.25 5.73 -4.55
CA THR A 169 15.87 5.69 -4.03
C THR A 169 15.26 7.09 -4.00
N LEU A 170 16.03 8.10 -3.54
CA LEU A 170 15.57 9.50 -3.57
C LEU A 170 15.33 10.00 -5.01
N ASN A 171 16.13 9.56 -5.99
CA ASN A 171 15.91 9.91 -7.39
C ASN A 171 14.64 9.25 -7.96
N GLU A 172 14.37 7.99 -7.62
CA GLU A 172 13.12 7.33 -8.00
C GLU A 172 11.90 8.06 -7.45
N TYR A 173 11.95 8.46 -6.17
CA TYR A 173 10.89 9.29 -5.57
C TYR A 173 10.74 10.63 -6.28
N LYS A 174 11.84 11.30 -6.68
CA LYS A 174 11.76 12.55 -7.44
C LYS A 174 11.12 12.36 -8.82
N ILE A 175 11.49 11.28 -9.53
CA ILE A 175 10.86 10.93 -10.82
C ILE A 175 9.36 10.74 -10.61
N PHE A 176 8.97 9.94 -9.61
CA PHE A 176 7.57 9.68 -9.30
C PHE A 176 6.80 10.95 -8.92
N GLN A 177 7.40 11.84 -8.12
CA GLN A 177 6.82 13.15 -7.78
C GLN A 177 6.55 14.00 -9.03
N ASN A 178 7.51 14.04 -9.96
CA ASN A 178 7.37 14.77 -11.21
C ASN A 178 6.27 14.19 -12.09
N GLU A 179 6.13 12.87 -12.13
CA GLU A 179 5.04 12.19 -12.85
C GLU A 179 3.67 12.50 -12.25
N ILE A 180 3.52 12.46 -10.91
CA ILE A 180 2.28 12.83 -10.22
C ILE A 180 1.91 14.29 -10.56
N PHE A 181 2.89 15.19 -10.48
CA PHE A 181 2.67 16.61 -10.78
C PHE A 181 2.26 16.84 -12.24
N ALA A 182 2.96 16.22 -13.19
CA ALA A 182 2.61 16.30 -14.61
C ALA A 182 1.22 15.72 -14.89
N PHE A 183 0.90 14.58 -14.28
CA PHE A 183 -0.41 13.95 -14.39
C PHE A 183 -1.51 14.86 -13.85
N ALA A 184 -1.31 15.44 -12.66
CA ALA A 184 -2.26 16.39 -12.06
C ALA A 184 -2.50 17.58 -13.00
N LYS A 185 -1.45 18.21 -13.53
CA LYS A 185 -1.56 19.31 -14.52
C LYS A 185 -2.33 18.94 -15.78
N SER A 186 -2.22 17.70 -16.25
CA SER A 186 -2.93 17.23 -17.45
C SER A 186 -4.45 17.13 -17.29
N LYS A 187 -4.97 17.14 -16.05
CA LYS A 187 -6.40 16.97 -15.78
C LYS A 187 -7.19 18.24 -16.08
N LYS A 188 -8.15 18.11 -17.02
CA LYS A 188 -9.09 19.19 -17.38
C LYS A 188 -10.02 19.62 -16.24
N LYS A 189 -10.37 18.68 -15.35
CA LYS A 189 -11.25 18.92 -14.20
C LYS A 189 -10.52 18.49 -12.93
N LEU A 190 -10.26 19.48 -12.07
CA LEU A 190 -9.69 19.32 -10.75
C LEU A 190 -10.49 20.15 -9.76
N ASP A 191 -10.56 19.65 -8.53
CA ASP A 191 -11.14 20.39 -7.41
C ASP A 191 -10.32 21.65 -7.11
N LYS A 192 -10.99 22.68 -6.58
CA LYS A 192 -10.37 23.98 -6.29
C LYS A 192 -9.16 23.85 -5.37
N SER A 193 -9.27 23.03 -4.32
CA SER A 193 -8.19 22.77 -3.36
C SER A 193 -6.95 22.15 -4.00
N ILE A 194 -7.12 21.23 -4.95
CA ILE A 194 -5.99 20.61 -5.68
C ILE A 194 -5.34 21.65 -6.59
N LYS A 195 -6.13 22.51 -7.25
CA LYS A 195 -5.58 23.60 -8.08
C LYS A 195 -4.76 24.60 -7.26
N GLU A 196 -5.20 24.92 -6.04
CA GLU A 196 -4.44 25.77 -5.12
C GLU A 196 -3.11 25.11 -4.74
N LYS A 197 -3.15 23.84 -4.30
CA LYS A 197 -1.93 23.06 -4.02
C LYS A 197 -0.96 22.98 -5.21
N LEU A 198 -1.46 22.88 -6.45
CA LEU A 198 -0.60 22.89 -7.64
C LEU A 198 0.10 24.23 -7.86
N LYS A 199 -0.54 25.36 -7.52
CA LYS A 199 0.10 26.67 -7.55
C LYS A 199 1.17 26.78 -6.47
N ASP A 200 0.89 26.27 -5.27
CA ASP A 200 1.87 26.27 -4.18
C ASP A 200 3.12 25.47 -4.56
N ILE A 201 2.94 24.32 -5.22
CA ILE A 201 4.03 23.51 -5.78
C ILE A 201 4.88 24.28 -6.80
N GLU A 202 4.27 25.14 -7.64
CA GLU A 202 4.97 25.97 -8.62
C GLU A 202 5.73 27.13 -7.99
N ASN A 203 5.21 27.67 -6.89
CA ASN A 203 5.75 28.84 -6.22
C ASN A 203 6.77 28.51 -5.12
N THR A 204 6.84 27.26 -4.66
CA THR A 204 7.78 26.85 -3.62
C THR A 204 9.13 26.46 -4.20
N ALA A 205 10.20 27.05 -3.65
CA ALA A 205 11.58 26.64 -3.93
C ALA A 205 12.07 25.53 -2.98
N ASN A 206 11.30 25.23 -1.93
CA ASN A 206 11.66 24.20 -0.96
C ASN A 206 11.20 22.82 -1.44
N GLU A 207 12.15 21.96 -1.77
CA GLU A 207 11.91 20.59 -2.23
C GLU A 207 11.13 19.74 -1.21
N GLY A 208 11.35 19.93 0.09
CA GLY A 208 10.63 19.19 1.14
C GLY A 208 9.13 19.52 1.15
N PHE A 209 8.80 20.82 1.09
CA PHE A 209 7.40 21.27 1.00
C PHE A 209 6.77 20.82 -0.31
N ARG A 210 7.52 20.92 -1.41
CA ARG A 210 7.11 20.40 -2.72
C ARG A 210 6.72 18.92 -2.64
N SER A 211 7.58 18.08 -2.05
CA SER A 211 7.29 16.64 -1.86
C SER A 211 6.04 16.43 -1.00
N ALA A 212 5.92 17.11 0.13
CA ALA A 212 4.76 16.97 1.02
C ALA A 212 3.44 17.29 0.31
N ILE A 213 3.41 18.39 -0.47
CA ILE A 213 2.19 18.79 -1.18
C ILE A 213 1.87 17.79 -2.30
N ILE A 214 2.87 17.36 -3.10
CA ILE A 214 2.69 16.39 -4.19
C ILE A 214 2.14 15.06 -3.65
N PHE A 215 2.70 14.52 -2.56
CA PHE A 215 2.20 13.27 -2.01
C PHE A 215 0.82 13.45 -1.34
N SER A 216 0.51 14.62 -0.77
CA SER A 216 -0.81 14.89 -0.19
C SER A 216 -1.96 14.89 -1.22
N ILE A 217 -1.66 15.12 -2.51
CA ILE A 217 -2.68 15.11 -3.58
C ILE A 217 -2.80 13.75 -4.28
N LEU A 218 -1.84 12.83 -4.09
CA LEU A 218 -1.84 11.50 -4.71
C LEU A 218 -3.16 10.74 -4.49
N PRO A 219 -3.77 10.73 -3.28
CA PRO A 219 -5.02 10.01 -3.03
C PRO A 219 -6.21 10.48 -3.90
N ALA A 220 -6.18 11.72 -4.40
CA ALA A 220 -7.22 12.21 -5.30
C ALA A 220 -7.17 11.55 -6.70
N PHE A 221 -6.04 10.95 -7.05
CA PHE A 221 -5.78 10.33 -8.35
C PHE A 221 -5.82 8.81 -8.31
N VAL A 222 -5.67 8.22 -7.13
CA VAL A 222 -5.80 6.78 -6.93
C VAL A 222 -7.28 6.42 -6.79
N PRO A 223 -7.76 5.34 -7.41
CA PRO A 223 -9.11 4.86 -7.17
C PRO A 223 -9.27 4.55 -5.67
N VAL A 224 -10.16 5.27 -4.99
CA VAL A 224 -10.56 4.90 -3.63
C VAL A 224 -11.16 3.50 -3.69
N PRO A 225 -10.70 2.53 -2.88
CA PRO A 225 -11.32 1.22 -2.83
C PRO A 225 -12.82 1.42 -2.57
N LEU A 226 -13.64 0.95 -3.51
CA LEU A 226 -15.07 1.26 -3.55
C LEU A 226 -15.83 0.74 -2.32
N LYS A 227 -15.20 -0.17 -1.57
CA LYS A 227 -15.68 -0.78 -0.33
C LYS A 227 -14.49 -1.19 0.50
N VAL A 228 -14.44 -0.75 1.76
CA VAL A 228 -13.69 -1.48 2.78
C VAL A 228 -14.62 -2.54 3.33
N PHE A 229 -14.25 -3.80 3.17
CA PHE A 229 -15.06 -4.92 3.68
C PHE A 229 -14.92 -4.95 5.21
N SER A 230 -15.95 -4.46 5.89
CA SER A 230 -16.14 -4.66 7.33
C SER A 230 -17.17 -5.79 7.53
N GLU A 231 -17.02 -6.55 8.62
CA GLU A 231 -17.94 -7.63 8.99
C GLU A 231 -19.42 -7.19 9.10
N GLN A 232 -19.69 -5.89 9.29
CA GLN A 232 -21.04 -5.40 9.58
C GLN A 232 -21.65 -4.56 8.46
N LYS A 233 -20.86 -3.83 7.66
CA LYS A 233 -21.39 -3.02 6.55
C LYS A 233 -20.29 -2.54 5.61
N ASP A 234 -20.57 -2.59 4.30
CA ASP A 234 -19.77 -1.90 3.30
C ASP A 234 -19.73 -0.39 3.60
N TYR A 235 -18.55 0.14 3.91
CA TYR A 235 -18.32 1.57 4.06
C TYR A 235 -17.45 2.08 2.92
N LYS A 236 -17.81 3.26 2.40
CA LYS A 236 -17.08 3.95 1.34
C LYS A 236 -16.48 5.21 1.96
N LEU A 237 -15.15 5.27 2.03
CA LEU A 237 -14.47 6.50 2.42
C LEU A 237 -14.72 7.59 1.40
N GLU A 238 -14.88 8.81 1.90
CA GLU A 238 -14.84 9.99 1.06
C GLU A 238 -13.39 10.26 0.62
N ARG A 239 -13.24 10.94 -0.53
CA ARG A 239 -11.90 11.26 -1.06
C ARG A 239 -11.08 12.13 -0.11
N ALA A 240 -11.74 13.03 0.62
CA ALA A 240 -11.07 13.89 1.60
C ALA A 240 -10.56 13.08 2.80
N GLU A 241 -11.35 12.12 3.27
CA GLU A 241 -10.94 11.19 4.32
C GLU A 241 -9.76 10.34 3.83
N THR A 242 -9.84 9.78 2.62
CA THR A 242 -8.75 8.97 2.03
C THR A 242 -7.45 9.79 1.91
N ALA A 243 -7.54 11.09 1.66
CA ALA A 243 -6.36 11.95 1.60
C ALA A 243 -5.70 12.12 2.98
N ASN A 244 -6.50 12.35 4.02
CA ASN A 244 -6.02 12.47 5.40
C ASN A 244 -5.52 11.13 5.97
N GLU A 245 -6.05 10.01 5.46
CA GLU A 245 -5.60 8.66 5.80
C GLU A 245 -4.25 8.30 5.17
N PHE A 246 -3.83 9.00 4.12
CA PHE A 246 -2.56 8.73 3.43
C PHE A 246 -1.40 9.52 4.05
N ILE A 247 -1.58 10.83 4.24
CA ILE A 247 -0.65 11.70 4.96
C ILE A 247 -1.48 12.59 5.87
N LEU A 248 -1.22 12.49 7.17
CA LEU A 248 -1.90 13.31 8.17
C LEU A 248 -1.15 14.63 8.34
N HIS A 249 -1.86 15.74 8.19
CA HIS A 249 -1.33 17.07 8.45
C HIS A 249 -2.04 17.69 9.65
N ALA A 250 -1.28 18.21 10.61
CA ALA A 250 -1.78 18.96 11.77
C ALA A 250 -1.02 20.29 11.89
N LYS A 251 -1.69 21.34 12.39
CA LYS A 251 -1.08 22.66 12.56
C LYS A 251 -0.08 22.70 13.70
N ASP A 252 -0.41 22.01 14.77
CA ASP A 252 0.34 21.94 16.02
C ASP A 252 0.18 20.55 16.66
N GLU A 253 0.84 20.35 17.80
CA GLU A 253 0.81 19.07 18.52
C GLU A 253 -0.56 18.78 19.14
N GLU A 254 -1.32 19.81 19.54
CA GLU A 254 -2.66 19.65 20.10
C GLU A 254 -3.64 19.11 19.03
N GLU A 255 -3.64 19.70 17.83
CA GLU A 255 -4.44 19.22 16.71
C GLU A 255 -4.01 17.81 16.27
N LEU A 256 -2.70 17.50 16.37
CA LEU A 256 -2.19 16.18 16.07
C LEU A 256 -2.79 15.12 17.00
N GLU A 257 -2.76 15.35 18.32
CA GLU A 257 -3.33 14.41 19.29
C GLU A 257 -4.82 14.16 19.05
N ILE A 258 -5.58 15.23 18.80
CA ILE A 258 -7.01 15.14 18.47
C ILE A 258 -7.22 14.28 17.21
N LYS A 259 -6.47 14.55 16.15
CA LYS A 259 -6.59 13.83 14.87
C LYS A 259 -6.21 12.36 14.98
N LEU A 260 -5.18 12.04 15.76
CA LEU A 260 -4.77 10.65 16.00
C LEU A 260 -5.81 9.90 16.84
N ASP A 261 -6.39 10.52 17.87
CA ASP A 261 -7.44 9.89 18.67
C ASP A 261 -8.73 9.67 17.86
N ASP A 262 -9.14 10.65 17.05
CA ASP A 262 -10.29 10.52 16.15
C ASP A 262 -10.06 9.43 15.10
N ARG A 263 -8.86 9.37 14.52
CA ARG A 263 -8.44 8.28 13.62
C ARG A 263 -8.58 6.93 14.32
N LYS A 264 -8.02 6.78 15.52
CA LYS A 264 -8.06 5.53 16.29
C LYS A 264 -9.49 5.10 16.61
N LYS A 265 -10.35 6.03 17.01
CA LYS A 265 -11.78 5.77 17.24
C LYS A 265 -12.48 5.31 15.96
N ASN A 266 -12.22 5.97 14.83
CA ASN A 266 -12.82 5.63 13.54
C ASN A 266 -12.39 4.24 13.05
N LEU A 267 -11.10 3.92 13.14
CA LEU A 267 -10.57 2.61 12.76
C LEU A 267 -11.13 1.50 13.66
N LYS A 268 -11.19 1.72 14.98
CA LYS A 268 -11.81 0.77 15.93
C LYS A 268 -13.28 0.54 15.63
N LYS A 269 -14.05 1.61 15.39
CA LYS A 269 -15.47 1.53 15.01
C LYS A 269 -15.67 0.71 13.74
N GLN A 270 -14.72 0.79 12.80
CA GLN A 270 -14.77 0.09 11.53
C GLN A 270 -14.10 -1.30 11.56
N LYS A 271 -13.52 -1.71 12.70
CA LYS A 271 -12.69 -2.92 12.86
C LYS A 271 -11.55 -3.00 11.83
N LEU A 272 -10.93 -1.87 11.52
CA LEU A 272 -9.81 -1.79 10.60
C LEU A 272 -8.48 -1.77 11.36
N PHE A 273 -7.47 -2.34 10.71
CA PHE A 273 -6.10 -2.31 11.19
C PHE A 273 -5.52 -0.89 11.11
N GLU A 274 -4.78 -0.49 12.13
CA GLU A 274 -4.11 0.80 12.17
C GLU A 274 -2.73 0.69 11.53
N ALA A 275 -2.70 0.90 10.20
CA ALA A 275 -1.46 0.93 9.45
C ALA A 275 -0.59 2.15 9.83
N PRO A 276 0.75 2.04 9.73
CA PRO A 276 1.65 3.17 9.90
C PRO A 276 1.27 4.34 9.01
N ILE A 277 1.35 5.55 9.55
CA ILE A 277 0.99 6.78 8.84
C ILE A 277 2.08 7.84 8.96
N VAL A 278 2.30 8.57 7.86
CA VAL A 278 3.17 9.74 7.85
C VAL A 278 2.39 10.94 8.39
N VAL A 279 2.97 11.61 9.37
CA VAL A 279 2.43 12.80 10.01
C VAL A 279 3.33 13.99 9.72
N LEU A 280 2.73 15.12 9.33
CA LEU A 280 3.38 16.40 9.14
C LEU A 280 2.76 17.42 10.10
N VAL A 281 3.60 18.13 10.85
CA VAL A 281 3.17 19.16 11.81
C VAL A 281 3.70 20.52 11.38
N GLY A 282 2.81 21.49 11.27
CA GLY A 282 3.11 22.88 10.95
C GLY A 282 1.89 23.63 10.42
N LEU A 283 1.91 24.96 10.44
CA LEU A 283 0.75 25.80 10.09
C LEU A 283 0.16 25.49 8.72
N SER A 284 1.01 25.06 7.78
CA SER A 284 0.61 24.57 6.46
C SER A 284 1.62 23.58 5.89
N LEU A 285 1.28 22.92 4.78
CA LEU A 285 2.23 22.08 4.03
C LEU A 285 3.41 22.86 3.42
N ASN A 286 3.36 24.20 3.42
CA ASN A 286 4.46 25.09 3.05
C ASN A 286 5.31 25.53 4.26
N GLU A 287 4.94 25.11 5.48
CA GLU A 287 5.55 25.55 6.74
C GLU A 287 5.60 24.35 7.71
N ILE A 288 6.24 23.26 7.28
CA ILE A 288 6.37 22.05 8.09
C ILE A 288 7.53 22.22 9.08
N GLU A 289 7.23 22.04 10.36
CA GLU A 289 8.19 22.14 11.46
C GLU A 289 8.69 20.76 11.90
N LYS A 290 7.79 19.78 11.94
CA LYS A 290 8.09 18.41 12.39
C LYS A 290 7.42 17.38 11.51
N TYR A 291 8.00 16.19 11.45
CA TYR A 291 7.42 15.06 10.73
C TYR A 291 7.70 13.76 11.48
N TYR A 292 6.75 12.83 11.39
CA TYR A 292 6.79 11.55 12.10
C TYR A 292 6.28 10.44 11.22
N VAL A 293 6.68 9.22 11.55
CA VAL A 293 5.96 8.00 11.16
C VAL A 293 5.34 7.45 12.43
N VAL A 294 4.02 7.49 12.50
CA VAL A 294 3.28 6.96 13.64
C VAL A 294 2.97 5.50 13.36
N ILE A 295 3.41 4.64 14.26
CA ILE A 295 3.17 3.19 14.23
C ILE A 295 2.30 2.89 15.45
N SER A 296 1.13 2.30 15.22
CA SER A 296 0.26 1.90 16.31
C SER A 296 0.92 0.78 17.09
N MET A 297 1.04 0.95 18.40
CA MET A 297 1.37 -0.15 19.28
C MET A 297 0.09 -0.87 19.68
N THR A 298 0.05 -2.16 19.34
CA THR A 298 -1.04 -3.10 19.64
C THR A 298 -1.22 -3.33 21.13
#